data_AF-A0A0A9WJA0-F1
#
_entry.id   AF-A0A0A9WJA0-F1
#
_cell.length_a   1.000
_cell.length_b   1.000
_cell.length_c   1.000
_cell.angle_alpha   90.00
_cell.angle_beta   90.00
_cell.angle_gamma   90.00
#
_symmetry.space_group_name_H-M   'P 1'
#
loop_
_entity.id
_entity.type
_entity.pdbx_description
1 polymer ?
#
loop_
_entity_poly.entity_id
_entity_poly.type
_entity_poly.pdbx_seq_one_letter_code
_entity_poly.pdbx_strand_id
1 'polypeptide(L)'
;SFCTLLMTSHRLIDKLNTVDLASQTARLQAKYSSNNKRYADLDANTNKLLGEEEMLSNEAQSLPQHIILKTDAHKLNVQTPFFRCPPWADLPPIAFYLHCTRNDKALSSFHLHRYAFYIFGKNAAVCDYVLQHPSISNVHATLVFHRQHECFVLVDLNSTNGVRINKLRVQPQKPTPVAVGAIIQFGYSTRLYELRTGELHDK
;
A
#
# COMPACT_ATOMS: atom_id res chain seq x y z
N SER A 1 25.01 66.30 58.56
CA SER A 1 24.58 65.17 59.40
C SER A 1 24.18 64.02 58.51
N PHE A 2 24.80 62.84 58.71
CA PHE A 2 24.49 61.53 58.10
C PHE A 2 24.62 61.49 56.56
N CYS A 3 25.73 61.09 55.94
CA CYS A 3 26.55 59.89 56.18
C CYS A 3 25.70 58.63 56.41
N THR A 4 25.87 57.63 55.54
CA THR A 4 25.44 56.23 55.71
C THR A 4 23.98 55.84 55.41
N LEU A 5 23.41 56.14 54.24
CA LEU A 5 22.34 55.28 53.69
C LEU A 5 22.03 55.39 52.17
N LEU A 6 23.03 55.53 51.29
CA LEU A 6 22.80 55.21 49.86
C LEU A 6 24.10 54.82 49.13
N MET A 7 25.06 54.30 49.90
CA MET A 7 26.25 53.60 49.41
C MET A 7 26.14 52.08 49.66
N THR A 8 24.92 51.56 49.68
CA THR A 8 24.62 50.12 49.82
C THR A 8 23.79 49.55 48.66
N SER A 9 23.55 50.31 47.59
CA SER A 9 22.89 49.79 46.38
C SER A 9 23.71 49.96 45.09
N HIS A 10 24.84 50.68 45.13
CA HIS A 10 25.68 50.92 43.94
C HIS A 10 26.95 50.05 43.86
N ARG A 11 27.05 48.97 44.65
CA ARG A 11 28.15 47.98 44.56
C ARG A 11 27.70 46.52 44.50
N LEU A 12 26.40 46.29 44.28
CA LEU A 12 25.82 44.95 44.21
C LEU A 12 24.97 44.69 42.95
N ILE A 13 24.81 45.68 42.07
CA ILE A 13 24.15 45.48 40.77
C ILE A 13 25.17 45.37 39.62
N ASP A 14 26.44 45.74 39.84
CA ASP A 14 27.51 45.67 38.83
C ASP A 14 28.31 44.36 38.80
N LYS A 15 27.83 43.28 39.44
CA LYS A 15 28.49 41.96 39.40
C LYS A 15 27.59 40.76 39.18
N LEU A 16 26.32 40.94 38.80
CA LEU A 16 25.37 39.83 38.79
C LEU A 16 24.58 39.60 37.50
N ASN A 17 24.99 40.06 36.31
CA ASN A 17 24.33 39.56 35.08
C ASN A 17 25.12 39.61 33.75
N THR A 18 26.42 39.88 33.75
CA THR A 18 27.20 39.89 32.50
C THR A 18 27.82 38.53 32.12
N VAL A 19 27.87 37.57 33.03
CA VAL A 19 28.44 36.23 32.76
C VAL A 19 27.40 35.24 32.20
N ASP A 20 26.10 35.55 32.32
CA ASP A 20 25.05 34.62 31.91
C ASP A 20 24.43 34.98 30.54
N LEU A 21 24.43 36.26 30.14
CA LEU A 21 23.77 36.68 28.90
C LEU A 21 24.47 36.13 27.64
N ALA A 22 25.81 36.18 27.57
CA ALA A 22 26.57 35.65 26.44
C ALA A 22 26.47 34.11 26.32
N SER A 23 26.38 33.42 27.45
CA SER A 23 26.19 31.97 27.53
C SER A 23 24.77 31.58 27.12
N GLN A 24 23.77 32.35 27.54
CA GLN A 24 22.37 32.18 27.14
C GLN A 24 22.16 32.49 25.66
N THR A 25 22.76 33.55 25.11
CA THR A 25 22.66 33.87 23.67
C THR A 25 23.37 32.83 22.81
N ALA A 26 24.52 32.30 23.24
CA ALA A 26 25.20 31.21 22.55
C ALA A 26 24.38 29.90 22.58
N ARG A 27 23.73 29.58 23.71
CA ARG A 27 22.79 28.45 23.81
C ARG A 27 21.56 28.63 22.94
N LEU A 28 21.04 29.85 22.82
CA LEU A 28 19.90 30.16 21.95
C LEU A 28 20.29 30.10 20.46
N GLN A 29 21.45 30.64 20.06
CA GLN A 29 21.96 30.52 18.69
C GLN A 29 22.31 29.07 18.32
N ALA A 30 22.85 28.29 19.25
CA ALA A 30 23.08 26.85 19.07
C ALA A 30 21.75 26.10 18.91
N LYS A 31 20.74 26.37 19.76
CA LYS A 31 19.39 25.81 19.60
C LYS A 31 18.72 26.24 18.29
N TYR A 32 18.91 27.50 17.86
CA TYR A 32 18.37 28.01 16.60
C TYR A 32 19.06 27.34 15.40
N SER A 33 20.37 27.12 15.46
CA SER A 33 21.15 26.44 14.42
C SER A 33 20.87 24.92 14.37
N SER A 34 20.67 24.28 15.54
CA SER A 34 20.22 22.89 15.64
C SER A 34 18.78 22.70 15.17
N ASN A 35 17.88 23.66 15.43
CA ASN A 35 16.53 23.67 14.87
C ASN A 35 16.56 23.92 13.36
N ASN A 36 17.40 24.83 12.86
CA ASN A 36 17.54 25.09 11.43
C ASN A 36 18.12 23.89 10.67
N LYS A 37 19.03 23.11 11.29
CA LYS A 37 19.45 21.81 10.79
C LYS A 37 18.32 20.77 10.82
N ARG A 38 17.52 20.72 11.89
CA ARG A 38 16.33 19.86 11.96
C ARG A 38 15.30 20.20 10.88
N TYR A 39 15.10 21.49 10.57
CA TYR A 39 14.25 21.94 9.47
C TYR A 39 14.87 21.56 8.12
N ALA A 40 16.16 21.80 7.90
CA ALA A 40 16.84 21.37 6.67
C ALA A 40 16.87 19.84 6.46
N ASP A 41 16.98 19.06 7.54
CA ASP A 41 16.93 17.59 7.52
C ASP A 41 15.47 17.09 7.36
N LEU A 42 14.49 17.82 7.89
CA LEU A 42 13.08 17.62 7.58
C LEU A 42 12.83 17.90 6.10
N ASP A 43 13.35 18.97 5.52
CA ASP A 43 13.18 19.31 4.11
C ASP A 43 13.87 18.27 3.20
N ALA A 44 15.04 17.76 3.59
CA ALA A 44 15.73 16.67 2.89
C ALA A 44 15.01 15.32 3.01
N ASN A 45 14.37 15.03 4.15
CA ASN A 45 13.59 13.81 4.35
C ASN A 45 12.16 13.93 3.77
N THR A 46 11.62 15.15 3.68
CA THR A 46 10.34 15.45 3.03
C THR A 46 10.51 15.40 1.52
N ASN A 47 11.65 15.84 0.97
CA ASN A 47 12.02 15.61 -0.43
C ASN A 47 12.42 14.14 -0.73
N LYS A 48 12.64 13.32 0.29
CA LYS A 48 12.81 11.86 0.15
C LYS A 48 11.50 11.08 0.30
N LEU A 49 10.49 11.67 0.95
CA LEU A 49 9.14 11.12 1.14
C LEU A 49 8.11 11.65 0.13
N LEU A 50 8.40 12.78 -0.53
CA LEU A 50 7.64 13.34 -1.64
C LEU A 50 8.35 13.02 -2.96
N GLY A 51 8.10 11.81 -3.45
CA GLY A 51 8.17 11.46 -4.87
C GLY A 51 9.53 11.65 -5.55
N GLU A 52 10.39 10.63 -5.46
CA GLU A 52 10.82 10.07 -6.74
C GLU A 52 9.51 9.71 -7.45
N GLU A 53 9.09 10.48 -8.46
CA GLU A 53 8.09 9.99 -9.39
C GLU A 53 8.70 8.71 -9.97
N GLU A 54 8.35 7.55 -9.40
CA GLU A 54 8.82 6.27 -9.91
C GLU A 54 8.32 6.19 -11.36
N MET A 55 9.24 6.46 -12.28
CA MET A 55 8.96 6.39 -13.70
C MET A 55 8.49 4.98 -14.01
N LEU A 56 7.41 4.87 -14.76
CA LEU A 56 6.89 3.58 -15.20
C LEU A 56 7.97 2.85 -16.01
N SER A 57 8.13 1.55 -15.77
CA SER A 57 9.00 0.70 -16.59
C SER A 57 8.50 0.67 -18.04
N ASN A 58 9.38 0.33 -18.99
CA ASN A 58 9.00 0.23 -20.41
C ASN A 58 7.80 -0.72 -20.63
N GLU A 59 7.73 -1.80 -19.84
CA GLU A 59 6.62 -2.75 -19.89
C GLU A 59 5.34 -2.11 -19.33
N ALA A 60 5.41 -1.40 -18.21
CA ALA A 60 4.25 -0.74 -17.61
C ALA A 60 3.72 0.42 -18.49
N GLN A 61 4.60 1.13 -19.20
CA GLN A 61 4.24 2.15 -20.18
C GLN A 61 3.45 1.60 -21.38
N SER A 62 3.60 0.31 -21.69
CA SER A 62 2.85 -0.34 -22.77
C SER A 62 1.40 -0.70 -22.40
N LEU A 63 1.01 -0.50 -21.14
CA LEU A 63 -0.34 -0.76 -20.67
C LEU A 63 -1.34 0.31 -21.17
N PRO A 64 -2.64 0.01 -21.21
CA PRO A 64 -3.66 0.99 -21.55
C PRO A 64 -3.63 2.21 -20.61
N GLN A 65 -3.78 3.41 -21.15
CA GLN A 65 -3.72 4.66 -20.38
C GLN A 65 -4.73 4.70 -19.22
N HIS A 66 -5.94 4.18 -19.41
CA HIS A 66 -6.96 4.19 -18.35
C HIS A 66 -6.59 3.29 -17.16
N ILE A 67 -5.74 2.29 -17.35
CA ILE A 67 -5.19 1.45 -16.28
C ILE A 67 -4.08 2.20 -15.55
N ILE A 68 -3.17 2.81 -16.31
CA ILE A 68 -2.04 3.59 -15.79
C ILE A 68 -2.54 4.74 -14.91
N LEU A 69 -3.54 5.49 -15.37
CA LEU A 69 -4.07 6.65 -14.65
C LEU A 69 -4.82 6.30 -13.36
N LYS A 70 -5.31 5.06 -13.23
CA LYS A 70 -6.11 4.62 -12.08
C LYS A 70 -5.34 3.71 -11.11
N THR A 71 -4.11 3.33 -11.43
CA THR A 71 -3.30 2.40 -10.64
C THR A 71 -1.97 3.03 -10.27
N ASP A 72 -1.47 2.73 -9.08
CA ASP A 72 -0.16 3.17 -8.61
C ASP A 72 0.96 2.68 -9.55
N ALA A 73 1.88 3.58 -9.91
CA ALA A 73 3.03 3.30 -10.76
C ALA A 73 3.94 2.21 -10.17
N HIS A 74 4.20 2.25 -8.86
CA HIS A 74 5.01 1.23 -8.18
C HIS A 74 4.36 -0.16 -8.32
N LYS A 75 3.03 -0.24 -8.11
CA LYS A 75 2.29 -1.49 -8.30
C LYS A 75 2.44 -2.02 -9.72
N LEU A 76 2.28 -1.17 -10.73
CA LEU A 76 2.40 -1.57 -12.13
C LEU A 76 3.82 -2.04 -12.45
N ASN A 77 4.85 -1.32 -12.00
CA ASN A 77 6.25 -1.68 -12.20
C ASN A 77 6.57 -3.07 -11.63
N VAL A 78 6.10 -3.36 -10.42
CA VAL A 78 6.35 -4.65 -9.76
C VAL A 78 5.55 -5.79 -10.38
N GLN A 79 4.32 -5.55 -10.84
CA GLN A 79 3.41 -6.61 -11.28
C GLN A 79 3.46 -6.93 -12.78
N THR A 80 3.81 -5.96 -13.63
CA THR A 80 3.82 -6.12 -15.10
C THR A 80 4.71 -7.28 -15.60
N PRO A 81 5.87 -7.58 -14.99
CA PRO A 81 6.68 -8.74 -15.37
C PRO A 81 5.94 -10.08 -15.20
N PHE A 82 4.96 -10.15 -14.31
CA PHE A 82 4.22 -11.38 -13.99
C PHE A 82 2.86 -11.46 -14.69
N PHE A 83 2.24 -10.30 -14.93
CA PHE A 83 0.94 -10.22 -15.57
C PHE A 83 0.79 -8.91 -16.33
N ARG A 84 0.51 -9.01 -17.64
CA ARG A 84 0.17 -7.85 -18.47
C ARG A 84 -1.34 -7.65 -18.47
N CYS A 85 -1.78 -6.55 -17.88
CA CYS A 85 -3.19 -6.21 -17.81
C CYS A 85 -3.77 -6.01 -19.22
N PRO A 86 -4.87 -6.71 -19.59
CA PRO A 86 -5.44 -6.60 -20.92
C PRO A 86 -6.20 -5.28 -21.13
N PRO A 87 -6.38 -4.83 -22.39
CA PRO A 87 -7.02 -3.55 -22.71
C PRO A 87 -8.49 -3.44 -22.31
N TRP A 88 -9.19 -4.57 -22.21
CA TRP A 88 -10.59 -4.62 -21.79
C TRP A 88 -10.78 -4.57 -20.27
N ALA A 89 -9.70 -4.64 -19.50
CA ALA A 89 -9.77 -4.55 -18.05
C ALA A 89 -10.19 -3.14 -17.63
N ASP A 90 -10.98 -3.01 -16.57
CA ASP A 90 -11.31 -1.71 -15.97
C ASP A 90 -11.67 -1.91 -14.50
N LEU A 91 -11.91 -0.83 -13.77
CA LEU A 91 -12.42 -0.91 -12.41
C LEU A 91 -13.90 -1.32 -12.42
N PRO A 92 -14.35 -2.14 -11.45
CA PRO A 92 -15.76 -2.46 -11.33
C PRO A 92 -16.57 -1.23 -10.91
N PRO A 93 -17.78 -1.04 -11.49
CA PRO A 93 -18.64 0.10 -11.16
C PRO A 93 -19.32 -0.03 -9.80
N ILE A 94 -19.34 -1.24 -9.22
CA ILE A 94 -19.92 -1.54 -7.91
C ILE A 94 -18.89 -2.27 -7.04
N ALA A 95 -19.13 -2.29 -5.73
CA ALA A 95 -18.26 -3.00 -4.81
C ALA A 95 -18.40 -4.53 -4.95
N PHE A 96 -17.26 -5.18 -5.18
CA PHE A 96 -17.11 -6.64 -5.12
C PHE A 96 -16.12 -7.03 -4.04
N TYR A 97 -16.27 -8.25 -3.54
CA TYR A 97 -15.32 -8.85 -2.61
C TYR A 97 -15.32 -10.38 -2.70
N LEU A 98 -14.22 -10.98 -2.27
CA LEU A 98 -14.13 -12.42 -2.05
C LEU A 98 -14.41 -12.71 -0.58
N HIS A 99 -15.56 -13.30 -0.29
CA HIS A 99 -15.87 -13.80 1.04
C HIS A 99 -15.05 -15.06 1.32
N CYS A 100 -14.14 -14.98 2.29
CA CYS A 100 -13.24 -16.09 2.61
C CYS A 100 -13.84 -16.97 3.72
N THR A 101 -13.88 -18.28 3.50
CA THR A 101 -14.24 -19.26 4.53
C THR A 101 -13.15 -20.32 4.66
N ARG A 102 -13.02 -20.90 5.85
CA ARG A 102 -12.18 -22.08 6.11
C ARG A 102 -12.87 -22.97 7.13
N ASN A 103 -13.18 -24.21 6.76
CA ASN A 103 -13.95 -25.15 7.59
C ASN A 103 -15.23 -24.48 8.13
N ASP A 104 -16.00 -23.86 7.23
CA ASP A 104 -17.26 -23.14 7.50
C ASP A 104 -17.15 -21.92 8.43
N LYS A 105 -15.95 -21.55 8.85
CA LYS A 105 -15.70 -20.29 9.59
C LYS A 105 -15.35 -19.18 8.61
N ALA A 106 -16.06 -18.06 8.70
CA ALA A 106 -15.75 -16.85 7.96
C ALA A 106 -14.40 -16.28 8.42
N LEU A 107 -13.61 -15.82 7.46
CA LEU A 107 -12.34 -15.13 7.63
C LEU A 107 -12.42 -13.73 6.98
N SER A 108 -11.36 -12.94 7.09
CA SER A 108 -11.26 -11.64 6.42
C SER A 108 -11.48 -11.78 4.91
N SER A 109 -12.35 -10.93 4.38
CA SER A 109 -12.70 -10.88 2.96
C SER A 109 -11.72 -10.02 2.15
N PHE A 110 -11.60 -10.27 0.85
CA PHE A 110 -10.72 -9.51 -0.03
C PHE A 110 -11.52 -8.55 -0.91
N HIS A 111 -11.22 -7.26 -0.83
CA HIS A 111 -11.95 -6.21 -1.54
C HIS A 111 -11.49 -6.03 -3.00
N LEU A 112 -12.41 -6.20 -3.93
CA LEU A 112 -12.13 -6.16 -5.36
C LEU A 112 -12.67 -4.89 -6.04
N HIS A 113 -12.49 -3.70 -5.45
CA HIS A 113 -13.05 -2.44 -6.00
C HIS A 113 -12.02 -1.36 -6.35
N ARG A 114 -10.78 -1.49 -5.87
CA ARG A 114 -9.74 -0.44 -5.98
C ARG A 114 -8.94 -0.49 -7.28
N TYR A 115 -8.80 -1.66 -7.88
CA TYR A 115 -7.94 -1.88 -9.04
C TYR A 115 -8.67 -2.68 -10.12
N ALA A 116 -8.23 -2.55 -11.37
CA ALA A 116 -8.75 -3.33 -12.49
C ALA A 116 -8.39 -4.83 -12.39
N PHE A 117 -7.31 -5.16 -11.69
CA PHE A 117 -6.87 -6.53 -11.48
C PHE A 117 -6.17 -6.72 -10.13
N TYR A 118 -6.17 -7.98 -9.69
CA TYR A 118 -5.60 -8.43 -8.44
C TYR A 118 -4.77 -9.70 -8.65
N ILE A 119 -3.59 -9.74 -8.06
CA ILE A 119 -2.69 -10.91 -8.08
C ILE A 119 -2.76 -11.64 -6.74
N PHE A 120 -2.89 -12.97 -6.81
CA PHE A 120 -2.94 -13.88 -5.67
C PHE A 120 -1.71 -14.78 -5.66
N GLY A 121 -1.11 -14.99 -4.49
CA GLY A 121 0.07 -15.85 -4.35
C GLY A 121 0.71 -15.73 -2.97
N LYS A 122 1.94 -16.22 -2.82
CA LYS A 122 2.70 -16.13 -1.56
C LYS A 122 3.65 -14.93 -1.50
N ASN A 123 4.04 -14.37 -2.65
CA ASN A 123 5.02 -13.29 -2.70
C ASN A 123 4.37 -11.95 -2.36
N ALA A 124 4.61 -11.45 -1.14
CA ALA A 124 4.06 -10.19 -0.65
C ALA A 124 4.56 -8.95 -1.38
N ALA A 125 5.71 -9.02 -2.06
CA ALA A 125 6.20 -7.89 -2.85
C ALA A 125 5.36 -7.70 -4.12
N VAL A 126 4.81 -8.78 -4.68
CA VAL A 126 4.11 -8.76 -5.98
C VAL A 126 2.59 -8.91 -5.85
N CYS A 127 2.13 -9.77 -4.94
CA CYS A 127 0.72 -10.12 -4.85
C CYS A 127 -0.08 -9.10 -4.04
N ASP A 128 -1.25 -8.73 -4.52
CA ASP A 128 -2.21 -7.90 -3.78
C ASP A 128 -2.78 -8.65 -2.57
N TYR A 129 -3.02 -9.96 -2.74
CA TYR A 129 -3.53 -10.82 -1.69
C TYR A 129 -2.60 -11.99 -1.45
N VAL A 130 -1.93 -11.95 -0.29
CA VAL A 130 -1.01 -12.99 0.15
C VAL A 130 -1.80 -14.16 0.75
N LEU A 131 -1.63 -15.33 0.16
CA LEU A 131 -2.31 -16.56 0.56
C LEU A 131 -1.34 -17.47 1.31
N GLN A 132 -1.74 -17.95 2.49
CA GLN A 132 -0.90 -18.77 3.36
C GLN A 132 -1.21 -20.26 3.17
N HIS A 133 -0.59 -20.88 2.16
CA HIS A 133 -0.65 -22.33 1.98
C HIS A 133 0.55 -22.86 1.16
N PRO A 134 1.17 -24.00 1.54
CA PRO A 134 2.37 -24.51 0.85
C PRO A 134 2.15 -24.84 -0.62
N SER A 135 0.94 -25.31 -0.98
CA SER A 135 0.62 -25.65 -2.38
C SER A 135 0.32 -24.45 -3.27
N ILE A 136 0.32 -23.24 -2.74
CA ILE A 136 0.14 -22.01 -3.52
C ILE A 136 1.52 -21.52 -4.01
N SER A 137 1.65 -21.28 -5.30
CA SER A 137 2.81 -20.63 -5.93
C SER A 137 3.06 -19.19 -5.44
N ASN A 138 4.30 -18.70 -5.61
CA ASN A 138 4.67 -17.33 -5.23
C ASN A 138 3.81 -16.28 -5.93
N VAL A 139 3.58 -16.48 -7.23
CA VAL A 139 2.56 -15.80 -8.01
C VAL A 139 1.69 -16.90 -8.60
N HIS A 140 0.40 -16.93 -8.28
CA HIS A 140 -0.46 -18.09 -8.52
C HIS A 140 -1.50 -17.83 -9.59
N ALA A 141 -2.27 -16.75 -9.44
CA ALA A 141 -3.33 -16.42 -10.38
C ALA A 141 -3.65 -14.93 -10.31
N THR A 142 -4.33 -14.42 -11.33
CA THR A 142 -4.89 -13.08 -11.35
C THR A 142 -6.40 -13.13 -11.52
N LEU A 143 -7.05 -12.10 -10.99
CA LEU A 143 -8.47 -11.84 -11.19
C LEU A 143 -8.60 -10.44 -11.78
N VAL A 144 -9.25 -10.32 -12.92
CA VAL A 144 -9.34 -9.09 -13.72
C VAL A 144 -10.80 -8.76 -13.93
N PHE A 145 -11.22 -7.52 -13.73
CA PHE A 145 -12.59 -7.13 -14.01
C PHE A 145 -12.76 -6.75 -15.49
N HIS A 146 -13.77 -7.31 -16.15
CA HIS A 146 -14.08 -7.07 -17.55
C HIS A 146 -15.26 -6.11 -17.69
N ARG A 147 -15.02 -4.88 -18.14
CA ARG A 147 -16.04 -3.82 -18.16
C ARG A 147 -17.27 -4.13 -19.01
N GLN A 148 -17.06 -4.70 -20.21
CA GLN A 148 -18.16 -4.96 -21.17
C GLN A 148 -19.04 -6.15 -20.78
N HIS A 149 -18.48 -7.16 -20.10
CA HIS A 149 -19.20 -8.36 -19.66
C HIS A 149 -19.62 -8.29 -18.19
N GLU A 150 -19.26 -7.20 -17.50
CA GLU A 150 -19.57 -6.93 -16.10
C GLU A 150 -19.27 -8.10 -15.16
N CYS A 151 -18.16 -8.80 -15.44
CA CYS A 151 -17.75 -10.00 -14.70
C CYS A 151 -16.26 -9.99 -14.41
N PHE A 152 -15.86 -10.81 -13.44
CA PHE A 152 -14.44 -11.09 -13.21
C PHE A 152 -13.97 -12.23 -14.11
N VAL A 153 -12.72 -12.15 -14.52
CA VAL A 153 -12.04 -13.17 -15.32
C VAL A 153 -10.80 -13.61 -14.55
N LEU A 154 -10.72 -14.89 -14.25
CA LEU A 154 -9.59 -15.50 -13.56
C LEU A 154 -8.60 -16.07 -14.58
N VAL A 155 -7.32 -15.80 -14.38
CA VAL A 155 -6.22 -16.38 -15.15
C VAL A 155 -5.26 -17.07 -14.19
N ASP A 156 -5.11 -18.38 -14.32
CA ASP A 156 -4.07 -19.13 -13.60
C ASP A 156 -2.71 -18.85 -14.24
N LEU A 157 -1.77 -18.29 -13.47
CA LEU A 157 -0.44 -17.86 -13.93
C LEU A 157 0.54 -19.04 -13.96
N ASN A 158 0.10 -20.15 -14.54
CA ASN A 158 0.84 -21.41 -14.60
C ASN A 158 1.26 -21.94 -13.22
N SER A 159 0.35 -21.88 -12.25
CA SER A 159 0.61 -22.38 -10.91
C SER A 159 0.78 -23.90 -10.85
N THR A 160 1.58 -24.38 -9.90
CA THR A 160 1.90 -25.82 -9.79
C THR A 160 0.66 -26.68 -9.51
N ASN A 161 -0.21 -26.21 -8.61
CA ASN A 161 -1.37 -26.98 -8.14
C ASN A 161 -2.71 -26.51 -8.73
N GLY A 162 -2.66 -25.49 -9.59
CA GLY A 162 -3.81 -24.95 -10.30
C GLY A 162 -4.81 -24.20 -9.42
N VAL A 163 -5.76 -23.55 -10.09
CA VAL A 163 -6.95 -22.94 -9.48
C VAL A 163 -8.18 -23.78 -9.80
N ARG A 164 -9.17 -23.76 -8.91
CA ARG A 164 -10.49 -24.35 -9.13
C ARG A 164 -11.57 -23.28 -8.99
N ILE A 165 -12.56 -23.31 -9.87
CA ILE A 165 -13.80 -22.55 -9.77
C ILE A 165 -14.94 -23.57 -9.67
N ASN A 166 -15.77 -23.47 -8.63
CA ASN A 166 -16.85 -24.42 -8.36
C ASN A 166 -16.37 -25.89 -8.40
N LYS A 167 -15.20 -26.15 -7.76
CA LYS A 167 -14.51 -27.45 -7.71
C LYS A 167 -13.93 -27.95 -9.04
N LEU A 168 -14.17 -27.27 -10.16
CA LEU A 168 -13.62 -27.59 -11.47
C LEU A 168 -12.27 -26.88 -11.67
N ARG A 169 -11.25 -27.62 -12.09
CA ARG A 169 -9.91 -27.06 -12.35
C ARG A 169 -9.94 -26.20 -13.61
N VAL A 170 -9.42 -24.98 -13.50
CA VAL A 170 -9.27 -24.08 -14.66
C VAL A 170 -8.04 -24.47 -15.48
N GLN A 171 -8.06 -24.14 -16.77
CA GLN A 171 -6.89 -24.33 -17.62
C GLN A 171 -5.85 -23.23 -17.33
N PRO A 172 -4.57 -23.58 -17.14
CA PRO A 172 -3.50 -22.60 -17.00
C PRO A 172 -3.47 -21.61 -18.17
N GLN A 173 -3.19 -20.34 -17.88
CA GLN A 173 -3.08 -19.24 -18.85
C GLN A 173 -4.32 -18.96 -19.71
N LYS A 174 -5.46 -19.61 -19.40
CA LYS A 174 -6.72 -19.38 -20.10
C LYS A 174 -7.64 -18.47 -19.27
N PRO A 175 -8.03 -17.30 -19.81
CA PRO A 175 -9.02 -16.44 -19.16
C PRO A 175 -10.34 -17.19 -18.96
N THR A 176 -10.76 -17.31 -17.70
CA THR A 176 -11.96 -18.06 -17.30
C THR A 176 -12.91 -17.12 -16.54
N PRO A 177 -14.12 -16.84 -17.06
CA PRO A 177 -15.10 -16.02 -16.38
C PRO A 177 -15.51 -16.59 -15.01
N VAL A 178 -15.68 -15.70 -14.04
CA VAL A 178 -16.13 -16.01 -12.68
C VAL A 178 -17.45 -15.29 -12.44
N ALA A 179 -18.52 -16.07 -12.30
CA ALA A 179 -19.83 -15.54 -11.94
C ALA A 179 -19.90 -15.15 -10.46
N VAL A 180 -20.76 -14.20 -10.11
CA VAL A 180 -21.11 -13.92 -8.71
C VAL A 180 -21.71 -15.17 -8.08
N GLY A 181 -21.33 -15.45 -6.83
CA GLY A 181 -21.64 -16.68 -6.09
C GLY A 181 -20.71 -17.84 -6.40
N ALA A 182 -19.82 -17.73 -7.39
CA ALA A 182 -18.85 -18.80 -7.68
C ALA A 182 -17.79 -18.90 -6.57
N ILE A 183 -17.36 -20.13 -6.30
CA ILE A 183 -16.37 -20.46 -5.29
C ILE A 183 -15.02 -20.71 -5.97
N ILE A 184 -14.04 -19.88 -5.63
CA ILE A 184 -12.66 -20.02 -6.06
C ILE A 184 -11.85 -20.74 -4.97
N GLN A 185 -11.00 -21.67 -5.38
CA GLN A 185 -10.05 -22.36 -4.51
C GLN A 185 -8.66 -22.35 -5.16
N PHE A 186 -7.65 -21.90 -4.43
CA PHE A 186 -6.26 -21.83 -4.88
C PHE A 186 -5.45 -23.03 -4.39
N GLY A 187 -4.82 -23.76 -5.31
CA GLY A 187 -4.07 -24.97 -5.03
C GLY A 187 -4.91 -26.00 -4.25
N TYR A 188 -4.39 -26.41 -3.09
CA TYR A 188 -5.02 -27.36 -2.16
C TYR A 188 -5.38 -26.70 -0.83
N SER A 189 -5.51 -25.37 -0.82
CA SER A 189 -5.94 -24.67 0.39
C SER A 189 -7.34 -25.11 0.81
N THR A 190 -7.56 -25.25 2.10
CA THR A 190 -8.91 -25.41 2.68
C THR A 190 -9.71 -24.11 2.72
N ARG A 191 -9.07 -22.97 2.36
CA ARG A 191 -9.75 -21.70 2.21
C ARG A 191 -10.52 -21.66 0.89
N LEU A 192 -11.77 -21.25 0.97
CA LEU A 192 -12.67 -21.03 -0.16
C LEU A 192 -12.99 -19.55 -0.26
N TYR A 193 -13.13 -19.05 -1.49
CA TYR A 193 -13.34 -17.65 -1.79
C TYR A 193 -14.58 -17.51 -2.65
N GLU A 194 -15.68 -17.05 -2.08
CA GLU A 194 -16.91 -16.83 -2.83
C GLU A 194 -16.96 -15.39 -3.35
N LEU A 195 -17.13 -15.23 -4.66
CA LEU A 195 -17.28 -13.90 -5.26
C LEU A 195 -18.65 -13.32 -4.93
N ARG A 196 -18.68 -12.16 -4.27
CA ARG A 196 -19.93 -11.48 -3.88
C ARG A 196 -19.92 -10.01 -4.29
N THR A 197 -21.13 -9.47 -4.46
CA THR A 197 -21.42 -8.04 -4.67
C THR A 197 -22.00 -7.45 -3.38
N GLY A 198 -21.77 -6.16 -3.12
CA GLY A 198 -22.55 -5.40 -2.11
C GLY A 198 -21.73 -4.60 -1.11
N GLU A 199 -22.45 -3.97 -0.17
CA GLU A 199 -21.90 -3.21 0.96
C GLU A 199 -21.41 -4.15 2.05
N LEU A 200 -20.22 -3.88 2.57
CA LEU A 200 -19.63 -4.65 3.66
C LEU A 200 -20.49 -4.55 4.91
N HIS A 201 -21.07 -5.66 5.34
CA HIS A 201 -21.40 -5.83 6.74
C HIS A 201 -20.11 -6.19 7.47
N ASP A 202 -19.36 -5.17 7.89
CA ASP A 202 -18.38 -5.34 8.96
C ASP A 202 -19.15 -5.71 10.23
N LYS A 203 -18.92 -6.92 10.73
CA LYS A 203 -19.39 -7.36 12.05
C LYS A 203 -18.27 -7.25 13.06
#